data_AF-A0A529XPZ6-F1
#
_entry.id   AF-A0A529XPZ6-F1
#
_cell.length_a   1.000
_cell.length_b   1.000
_cell.length_c   1.000
_cell.angle_alpha   90.00
_cell.angle_beta   90.00
_cell.angle_gamma   90.00
#
_symmetry.space_group_name_H-M   'P 1'
#
loop_
_entity.id
_entity.type
_entity.pdbx_description
1 polymer ?
#
loop_
_entity_poly.entity_id
_entity_poly.type
_entity_poly.pdbx_seq_one_letter_code
_entity_poly.pdbx_strand_id
1 'polypeptide(L)' 'VYGSGAVTPTGDIAARATTLLERDDIAYIHVRSARNNCYQCRIERA' A
#
# COMPACT_ATOMS: atom_id res chain seq x y z
N VAL A 1 -8.06 -6.88 -2.26
CA VAL A 1 -7.44 -8.05 -2.92
C VAL A 1 -6.59 -8.79 -1.89
N TYR A 2 -6.77 -10.10 -1.71
CA TYR A 2 -5.95 -10.87 -0.78
C TYR A 2 -4.54 -11.10 -1.36
N GLY A 3 -3.52 -11.20 -0.50
CA GLY A 3 -2.13 -11.40 -0.92
C GLY A 3 -1.39 -10.15 -1.42
N SER A 4 -2.02 -8.97 -1.47
CA SER A 4 -1.34 -7.72 -1.84
C SER A 4 -0.61 -7.04 -0.68
N GLY A 5 -0.90 -7.44 0.57
CA GLY A 5 -0.31 -6.86 1.77
C GLY A 5 1.11 -7.37 2.04
N ALA A 6 2.02 -6.45 2.38
CA ALA A 6 3.39 -6.77 2.76
C ALA A 6 3.93 -5.72 3.74
N VAL A 7 4.80 -6.14 4.67
CA VAL A 7 5.61 -5.19 5.45
C VAL A 7 6.65 -4.60 4.52
N THR A 8 6.60 -3.28 4.31
CA THR A 8 7.44 -2.55 3.36
C THR A 8 8.25 -1.48 4.12
N PRO A 9 9.58 -1.38 3.94
CA PRO A 9 10.37 -0.30 4.51
C PRO A 9 9.83 1.07 4.09
N THR A 10 9.93 2.08 4.97
CA THR A 10 9.34 3.40 4.72
C THR A 10 9.82 4.04 3.41
N GLY A 11 11.09 3.87 3.06
CA GLY A 11 11.67 4.39 1.82
C GLY A 11 11.10 3.75 0.54
N ASP A 12 10.56 2.53 0.65
CA ASP A 12 10.08 1.76 -0.51
C ASP A 12 8.55 1.84 -0.67
N ILE A 13 7.83 2.50 0.27
CA ILE A 13 6.37 2.58 0.25
C ILE A 13 5.86 3.17 -1.07
N ALA A 14 6.48 4.25 -1.55
CA ALA A 14 6.06 4.92 -2.79
C ALA A 14 6.22 3.99 -4.00
N ALA A 15 7.40 3.39 -4.17
CA ALA A 15 7.66 2.46 -5.28
C ALA A 15 6.71 1.25 -5.25
N ARG A 16 6.51 0.66 -4.07
CA ARG A 16 5.57 -0.47 -3.90
C ARG A 16 4.13 -0.08 -4.22
N ALA A 17 3.71 1.12 -3.80
CA ALA A 17 2.38 1.63 -4.06
C ALA A 17 2.14 1.83 -5.56
N THR A 18 3.12 2.38 -6.29
CA THR A 18 3.06 2.51 -7.76
C THR A 18 2.83 1.16 -8.44
N THR A 19 3.65 0.15 -8.16
CA THR A 19 3.49 -1.20 -8.76
C THR A 19 2.14 -1.84 -8.44
N LEU A 20 1.58 -1.60 -7.25
CA LEU A 20 0.26 -2.11 -6.90
C LEU A 20 -0.86 -1.36 -7.62
N LEU A 21 -0.76 -0.05 -7.77
CA LEU A 21 -1.75 0.77 -8.47
C LEU A 21 -1.65 0.67 -10.00
N GLU A 22 -0.63 0.02 -10.56
CA GLU A 22 -0.63 -0.38 -11.97
C GLU A 22 -1.62 -1.51 -12.26
N ARG A 23 -2.06 -2.25 -11.23
CA ARG A 23 -3.03 -3.32 -11.42
C ARG A 23 -4.46 -2.78 -11.41
N ASP A 24 -5.21 -3.12 -12.46
CA ASP A 24 -6.60 -2.68 -12.63
C ASP A 24 -7.54 -3.24 -11.54
N ASP A 25 -7.17 -4.33 -10.86
CA ASP A 25 -7.93 -4.94 -9.77
C ASP A 25 -7.75 -4.24 -8.40
N ILE A 26 -6.91 -3.22 -8.33
CA ILE A 26 -6.63 -2.45 -7.11
C ILE A 26 -7.10 -1.00 -7.32
N ALA A 27 -8.12 -0.57 -6.57
CA ALA A 27 -8.62 0.81 -6.64
C ALA A 27 -7.79 1.78 -5.78
N TYR A 28 -7.32 1.34 -4.62
CA TYR A 28 -6.57 2.13 -3.64
C TYR A 28 -5.76 1.22 -2.71
N ILE A 29 -4.84 1.81 -1.95
CA ILE A 29 -3.99 1.11 -0.98
C ILE A 29 -4.21 1.68 0.41
N HIS A 30 -4.33 0.82 1.42
CA HIS A 30 -4.28 1.22 2.82
C HIS A 30 -2.89 0.96 3.40
N VAL A 31 -2.23 2.03 3.84
CA VAL A 31 -0.98 1.94 4.59
C VAL A 31 -1.32 1.82 6.07
N ARG A 32 -0.69 0.84 6.72
CA ARG A 32 -0.81 0.61 8.17
C ARG A 32 0.56 0.47 8.79
N SER A 33 0.70 0.82 10.06
CA SER A 33 1.95 0.57 10.78
C SER A 33 2.19 -0.93 10.91
N ALA A 34 3.39 -1.39 10.53
CA ALA A 34 3.72 -2.81 10.64
C ALA A 34 3.76 -3.29 12.10
N ARG A 35 4.11 -2.39 13.03
CA ARG A 35 4.21 -2.69 14.46
C ARG A 35 2.85 -2.77 15.17
N ASN A 36 1.95 -1.84 14.87
CA ASN A 36 0.73 -1.64 15.66
C ASN A 36 -0.55 -1.86 14.84
N ASN A 37 -0.44 -2.15 13.53
CA ASN A 37 -1.58 -2.29 12.62
C ASN A 37 -2.50 -1.05 12.58
N CYS A 38 -1.99 0.11 13.02
CA CYS A 38 -2.75 1.35 13.01
C CYS A 38 -2.80 1.89 11.58
N TYR A 39 -3.96 2.39 11.16
CA TYR A 39 -4.09 3.11 9.90
C TYR A 39 -3.13 4.33 9.86
N GLN A 40 -2.51 4.55 8.72
CA GLN A 40 -1.66 5.72 8.46
C GLN A 40 -2.26 6.60 7.37
N CYS A 41 -2.45 6.04 6.17
CA CYS A 41 -3.04 6.78 5.06
C CYS A 41 -3.66 5.83 4.01
N ARG A 42 -4.44 6.44 3.11
CA ARG A 42 -4.93 5.82 1.88
C ARG A 42 -4.19 6.47 0.72
N ILE A 43 -3.68 5.64 -0.19
CA ILE A 43 -3.02 6.08 -1.42
C ILE A 43 -3.97 5.76 -2.58
N GLU A 44 -4.19 6.74 -3.44
CA GLU A 44 -5.05 6.67 -4.62
C GLU A 44 -4.26 7.09 -5.86
N ARG A 45 -4.80 6.79 -7.04
CA ARG A 45 -4.28 7.33 -8.31
C ARG A 45 -4.62 8.82 -8.38
N ALA A 46 -3.73 9.60 -9.00
CA ALA A 46 -3.97 11.01 -9.29
C ALA A 46 -5.04 11.19 -10.38
#